data_AF-A0A916WS38-F1
#
_entry.id   AF-A0A916WS38-F1
#
_cell.length_a   1.000
_cell.length_b   1.000
_cell.length_c   1.000
_cell.angle_alpha   90.00
_cell.angle_beta   90.00
_cell.angle_gamma   90.00
#
_symmetry.space_group_name_H-M   'P 1'
#
loop_
_entity.id
_entity.type
_entity.pdbx_description
1 polymer ?
#
loop_
_entity_poly.entity_id
_entity_poly.type
_entity_poly.pdbx_seq_one_letter_code
_entity_poly.pdbx_strand_id
1 'polypeptide(L)'
;MSRPRPAPLAAAILLPLVLGTGWSGEERRALPQPGPARIVATPVALDPADPARRRVGALRFLGGVALASPDRAFGSFSAIAVAPARAGTRVMLVSDAGHVARMTLDARWRIADPRFGELPAGPRTGWEKRDRDAESLARDPATGRVWVGFESANQIWRYGPDGIAFAAPAAMRAWRSNGGPESLARLRDGRFVALSESRPYGAAARAGLVWRGDPVADPRPAFAFRYVPAPGYDPADLTELPDGRLLVLERALFLPFRWSNRLVLIDPDALRPGAAVSGREIARLEAPLVHDNFEGIAALREDGATVLWLVSDDNWLPIQTTYLLKFRFDG
;
A
#
# COMPACT_ATOMS: atom_id res chain seq x y z
N MET A 1 -68.38 -44.41 -34.83
CA MET A 1 -67.20 -45.14 -34.31
C MET A 1 -66.32 -44.16 -33.56
N SER A 2 -65.66 -44.63 -32.51
CA SER A 2 -65.24 -43.90 -31.32
C SER A 2 -63.79 -43.40 -31.31
N ARG A 3 -63.59 -42.28 -30.57
CA ARG A 3 -62.37 -41.73 -29.92
C ARG A 3 -61.44 -40.83 -30.78
N PRO A 4 -60.63 -39.92 -30.18
CA PRO A 4 -60.72 -39.23 -28.88
C PRO A 4 -60.52 -37.69 -28.98
N ARG A 5 -60.75 -36.99 -27.85
CA ARG A 5 -60.54 -35.55 -27.63
C ARG A 5 -59.07 -35.12 -27.77
N PRO A 6 -58.74 -33.94 -28.34
CA PRO A 6 -57.53 -33.22 -27.97
C PRO A 6 -57.81 -32.32 -26.76
N ALA A 7 -56.93 -32.40 -25.77
CA ALA A 7 -56.92 -31.56 -24.58
C ALA A 7 -56.65 -30.07 -24.95
N PRO A 8 -57.22 -29.09 -24.22
CA PRO A 8 -56.83 -27.71 -24.36
C PRO A 8 -55.61 -27.38 -23.47
N LEU A 9 -54.95 -26.29 -23.85
CA LEU A 9 -53.97 -25.51 -23.09
C LEU A 9 -52.55 -26.09 -23.03
N ALA A 10 -51.79 -25.69 -24.06
CA ALA A 10 -50.36 -25.44 -23.93
C ALA A 10 -50.13 -24.55 -22.69
N ALA A 11 -49.66 -25.18 -21.62
CA ALA A 11 -48.98 -24.49 -20.55
C ALA A 11 -47.62 -23.98 -21.05
N ALA A 12 -47.20 -22.86 -20.47
CA ALA A 12 -45.84 -22.34 -20.46
C ALA A 12 -45.34 -21.61 -21.72
N ILE A 13 -45.86 -20.41 -21.98
CA ILE A 13 -44.99 -19.28 -22.38
C ILE A 13 -45.36 -18.08 -21.51
N LEU A 14 -44.77 -18.03 -20.32
CA LEU A 14 -44.50 -16.82 -19.53
C LEU A 14 -43.59 -17.26 -18.38
N LEU A 15 -42.32 -17.56 -18.73
CA LEU A 15 -41.25 -17.42 -17.75
C LEU A 15 -40.69 -16.00 -17.93
N PRO A 16 -40.83 -15.14 -16.91
CA PRO A 16 -40.48 -13.73 -17.03
C PRO A 16 -38.97 -13.56 -17.21
N LEU A 17 -38.63 -12.47 -17.92
CA LEU A 17 -37.34 -11.79 -17.94
C LEU A 17 -36.82 -11.47 -16.52
N VAL A 18 -36.42 -12.50 -15.78
CA VAL A 18 -35.70 -12.42 -14.51
C VAL A 18 -34.55 -13.42 -14.52
N LEU A 19 -33.89 -13.54 -15.67
CA LEU A 19 -32.46 -13.77 -15.67
C LEU A 19 -31.91 -12.37 -15.89
N GLY A 20 -31.44 -11.76 -14.80
CA GLY A 20 -30.77 -10.48 -14.85
C GLY A 20 -29.85 -10.50 -16.04
N THR A 21 -30.04 -9.53 -16.92
CA THR A 21 -29.01 -9.09 -17.83
C THR A 21 -27.80 -8.80 -16.96
N GLY A 22 -26.93 -9.79 -16.78
CA GLY A 22 -25.56 -9.55 -16.38
C GLY A 22 -25.01 -8.73 -17.52
N TRP A 23 -25.03 -7.41 -17.37
CA TRP A 23 -24.39 -6.50 -18.29
C TRP A 23 -22.96 -7.00 -18.44
N SER A 24 -22.59 -7.39 -19.65
CA SER A 24 -21.29 -7.94 -20.02
C SER A 24 -20.18 -6.88 -20.02
N GLY A 25 -20.25 -5.92 -19.10
CA GLY A 25 -19.27 -4.87 -18.89
C GLY A 25 -18.41 -5.20 -17.67
N GLU A 26 -17.15 -4.79 -17.68
CA GLU A 26 -16.30 -4.92 -16.49
C GLU A 26 -16.93 -4.16 -15.31
N GLU A 27 -16.99 -4.82 -14.15
CA GLU A 27 -17.62 -4.26 -12.95
C GLU A 27 -16.86 -3.00 -12.50
N ARG A 28 -17.59 -1.90 -12.33
CA ARG A 28 -17.02 -0.65 -11.84
C ARG A 28 -16.51 -0.87 -10.42
N ARG A 29 -15.29 -0.41 -10.12
CA ARG A 29 -14.77 -0.45 -8.75
C ARG A 29 -15.71 0.29 -7.78
N ALA A 30 -15.74 -0.16 -6.52
CA ALA A 30 -16.48 0.52 -5.46
C ALA A 30 -15.95 1.96 -5.31
N LEU A 31 -16.86 2.92 -5.15
CA LEU A 31 -16.50 4.32 -4.94
C LEU A 31 -16.84 4.76 -3.53
N PRO A 32 -16.04 5.65 -2.92
CA PRO A 32 -16.35 6.24 -1.62
C PRO A 32 -17.74 6.88 -1.62
N GLN A 33 -18.47 6.66 -0.53
CA GLN A 33 -19.78 7.26 -0.35
C GLN A 33 -19.64 8.78 -0.15
N PRO A 34 -20.52 9.59 -0.76
CA PRO A 34 -20.53 11.02 -0.50
C PRO A 34 -20.91 11.29 0.97
N GLY A 35 -20.21 12.24 1.59
CA GLY A 35 -20.50 12.67 2.96
C GLY A 35 -19.28 12.63 3.89
N PRO A 36 -19.49 12.81 5.21
CA PRO A 36 -18.40 12.78 6.16
C PRO A 36 -17.85 11.35 6.31
N ALA A 37 -16.52 11.22 6.22
CA ALA A 37 -15.85 9.95 6.44
C ALA A 37 -16.05 9.46 7.88
N ARG A 38 -16.45 8.19 8.02
CA ARG A 38 -16.62 7.54 9.32
C ARG A 38 -15.58 6.45 9.46
N ILE A 39 -14.52 6.74 10.20
CA ILE A 39 -13.43 5.79 10.44
C ILE A 39 -13.37 5.52 11.93
N VAL A 40 -13.40 4.25 12.30
CA VAL A 40 -13.28 3.76 13.67
C VAL A 40 -11.89 3.15 13.82
N ALA A 41 -11.25 3.43 14.95
CA ALA A 41 -9.97 2.87 15.33
C ALA A 41 -10.13 2.05 16.61
N THR A 42 -9.90 0.74 16.52
CA THR A 42 -9.99 -0.18 17.66
C THR A 42 -8.58 -0.59 18.09
N PRO A 43 -8.17 -0.34 19.34
CA PRO A 43 -6.82 -0.70 19.81
C PRO A 43 -6.48 -2.17 19.63
N VAL A 44 -5.23 -2.45 19.26
CA VAL A 44 -4.69 -3.81 19.15
C VAL A 44 -3.38 -3.98 19.91
N ALA A 45 -3.11 -5.20 20.35
CA ALA A 45 -1.84 -5.59 20.97
C ALA A 45 -0.86 -6.15 19.93
N LEU A 46 0.44 -6.06 20.22
CA LEU A 46 1.47 -6.70 19.38
C LEU A 46 1.34 -8.22 19.41
N ASP A 47 1.06 -8.78 20.58
CA ASP A 47 0.81 -10.21 20.78
C ASP A 47 -0.56 -10.31 21.45
N PRO A 48 -1.60 -10.82 20.75
CA PRO A 48 -2.94 -10.93 21.32
C PRO A 48 -3.02 -11.86 22.54
N ALA A 49 -2.10 -12.84 22.65
CA ALA A 49 -2.06 -13.79 23.75
C ALA A 49 -1.23 -13.26 24.95
N ASP A 50 -0.24 -12.40 24.69
CA ASP A 50 0.56 -11.72 25.70
C ASP A 50 0.67 -10.20 25.44
N PRO A 51 -0.33 -9.39 25.85
CA PRO A 51 -0.31 -7.94 25.65
C PRO A 51 0.87 -7.20 26.31
N ALA A 52 1.58 -7.84 27.27
CA ALA A 52 2.78 -7.28 27.89
C ALA A 52 4.02 -7.40 26.99
N ARG A 53 4.00 -8.27 25.98
CA ARG A 53 5.05 -8.35 24.96
C ARG A 53 5.02 -7.10 24.08
N ARG A 54 6.05 -6.26 24.22
CA ARG A 54 6.18 -4.99 23.49
C ARG A 54 7.43 -4.91 22.62
N ARG A 55 8.24 -5.96 22.52
CA ARG A 55 9.50 -5.94 21.75
C ARG A 55 9.48 -7.01 20.66
N VAL A 56 9.95 -6.62 19.49
CA VAL A 56 10.20 -7.50 18.33
C VAL A 56 11.48 -7.05 17.65
N GLY A 57 12.54 -7.86 17.74
CA GLY A 57 13.88 -7.46 17.31
C GLY A 57 14.32 -6.12 17.91
N ALA A 58 14.76 -5.21 17.05
CA ALA A 58 15.18 -3.84 17.40
C ALA A 58 14.01 -2.85 17.58
N LEU A 59 12.76 -3.31 17.50
CA LEU A 59 11.57 -2.47 17.60
C LEU A 59 10.87 -2.64 18.95
N ARG A 60 10.36 -1.52 19.47
CA ARG A 60 9.45 -1.47 20.60
C ARG A 60 8.09 -0.98 20.14
N PHE A 61 7.06 -1.80 20.30
CA PHE A 61 5.68 -1.46 19.98
C PHE A 61 5.20 -0.31 20.86
N LEU A 62 4.76 0.78 20.22
CA LEU A 62 4.18 1.95 20.87
C LEU A 62 2.65 1.86 20.93
N GLY A 63 2.05 1.14 20.00
CA GLY A 63 0.61 0.86 19.95
C GLY A 63 0.18 0.58 18.51
N GLY A 64 -1.08 0.24 18.34
CA GLY A 64 -1.68 0.07 17.02
C GLY A 64 -3.19 0.04 17.13
N VAL A 65 -3.84 0.18 15.98
CA VAL A 65 -5.30 0.06 15.85
C VAL A 65 -5.67 -0.74 14.62
N ALA A 66 -6.81 -1.43 14.69
CA ALA A 66 -7.56 -1.88 13.53
C ALA A 66 -8.48 -0.73 13.07
N LEU A 67 -8.36 -0.34 11.80
CA LEU A 67 -9.19 0.68 11.18
C LEU A 67 -10.38 0.02 10.47
N ALA A 68 -11.57 0.61 10.62
CA ALA A 68 -12.77 0.16 9.94
C ALA A 68 -13.69 1.32 9.57
N SER A 69 -14.53 1.12 8.57
CA SER A 69 -15.54 2.08 8.11
C SER A 69 -16.79 1.34 7.63
N PRO A 70 -18.00 1.90 7.79
CA PRO A 70 -19.20 1.37 7.17
C PRO A 70 -19.23 1.57 5.64
N ASP A 71 -18.33 2.40 5.10
CA ASP A 71 -18.16 2.57 3.66
C ASP A 71 -17.45 1.35 3.06
N ARG A 72 -18.13 0.65 2.13
CA ARG A 72 -17.60 -0.55 1.47
C ARG A 72 -16.40 -0.29 0.58
N ALA A 73 -16.11 0.96 0.24
CA ALA A 73 -14.93 1.34 -0.52
C ALA A 73 -13.70 1.61 0.36
N PHE A 74 -13.82 1.54 1.70
CA PHE A 74 -12.72 1.76 2.64
C PHE A 74 -11.97 0.47 3.01
N GLY A 75 -10.66 0.44 2.78
CA GLY A 75 -9.81 -0.74 2.94
C GLY A 75 -8.74 -0.80 1.85
N SER A 76 -8.09 -1.94 1.74
CA SER A 76 -7.08 -2.25 0.71
C SER A 76 -5.88 -1.31 0.65
N PHE A 77 -5.38 -0.86 1.81
CA PHE A 77 -4.36 0.19 1.88
C PHE A 77 -2.93 -0.34 1.69
N SER A 78 -2.35 -0.03 0.53
CA SER A 78 -0.97 -0.42 0.19
C SER A 78 0.08 0.59 0.67
N ALA A 79 -0.27 1.88 0.81
CA ALA A 79 0.75 2.91 1.04
C ALA A 79 0.38 3.93 2.14
N ILE A 80 1.40 4.44 2.83
CA ILE A 80 1.25 5.36 3.97
C ILE A 80 2.23 6.54 3.90
N ALA A 81 1.74 7.73 4.23
CA ALA A 81 2.56 8.90 4.52
C ALA A 81 2.13 9.51 5.85
N VAL A 82 3.12 9.94 6.64
CA VAL A 82 2.92 10.51 7.96
C VAL A 82 3.61 11.86 8.07
N ALA A 83 3.03 12.75 8.88
CA ALA A 83 3.62 14.06 9.15
C ALA A 83 3.25 14.54 10.55
N PRO A 84 4.12 15.34 11.20
CA PRO A 84 3.77 15.98 12.47
C PRO A 84 2.51 16.85 12.36
N ALA A 85 1.71 16.85 13.42
CA ALA A 85 0.59 17.76 13.63
C ALA A 85 0.75 18.48 14.98
N ARG A 86 0.00 19.57 15.19
CA ARG A 86 -0.01 20.26 16.50
C ARG A 86 -0.49 19.35 17.63
N ALA A 87 -1.41 18.44 17.33
CA ALA A 87 -2.02 17.51 18.28
C ALA A 87 -1.95 16.07 17.75
N GLY A 88 -0.73 15.55 17.54
CA GLY A 88 -0.48 14.16 17.14
C GLY A 88 0.16 14.03 15.75
N THR A 89 -0.26 13.03 14.98
CA THR A 89 0.33 12.68 13.69
C THR A 89 -0.74 12.71 12.60
N ARG A 90 -0.49 13.46 11.52
CA ARG A 90 -1.29 13.38 10.30
C ARG A 90 -0.91 12.11 9.56
N VAL A 91 -1.90 11.32 9.18
CA VAL A 91 -1.76 10.09 8.42
C VAL A 91 -2.52 10.25 7.10
N MET A 92 -1.89 9.84 6.01
CA MET A 92 -2.47 9.65 4.70
C MET A 92 -2.26 8.19 4.31
N LEU A 93 -3.34 7.48 4.01
CA LEU A 93 -3.30 6.13 3.47
C LEU A 93 -3.82 6.18 2.02
N VAL A 94 -3.20 5.39 1.14
CA VAL A 94 -3.64 5.21 -0.25
C VAL A 94 -3.90 3.73 -0.47
N SER A 95 -5.05 3.42 -1.09
CA SER A 95 -5.42 2.05 -1.42
C SER A 95 -5.11 1.69 -2.86
N ASP A 96 -4.98 0.39 -3.12
CA ASP A 96 -4.85 -0.21 -4.45
C ASP A 96 -6.07 0.07 -5.37
N ALA A 97 -7.17 0.57 -4.82
CA ALA A 97 -8.35 1.01 -5.55
C ALA A 97 -8.31 2.52 -5.88
N GLY A 98 -7.21 3.21 -5.53
CA GLY A 98 -7.03 4.65 -5.71
C GLY A 98 -7.82 5.51 -4.73
N HIS A 99 -8.20 4.97 -3.57
CA HIS A 99 -8.84 5.74 -2.51
C HIS A 99 -7.82 6.33 -1.55
N VAL A 100 -8.18 7.45 -0.93
CA VAL A 100 -7.33 8.17 0.01
C VAL A 100 -8.06 8.39 1.32
N ALA A 101 -7.52 7.82 2.39
CA ALA A 101 -7.93 8.17 3.75
C ALA A 101 -6.94 9.19 4.34
N ARG A 102 -7.45 10.28 4.91
CA ARG A 102 -6.65 11.25 5.67
C ARG A 102 -7.26 11.45 7.04
N MET A 103 -6.41 11.47 8.05
CA MET A 103 -6.83 11.70 9.44
C MET A 103 -5.68 12.27 10.26
N THR A 104 -5.99 12.81 11.43
CA THR A 104 -5.00 13.07 12.48
C THR A 104 -5.25 12.11 13.63
N LEU A 105 -4.20 11.42 14.09
CA LEU A 105 -4.25 10.53 15.25
C LEU A 105 -3.53 11.20 16.42
N ASP A 106 -4.20 11.29 17.56
CA ASP A 106 -3.55 11.71 18.79
C ASP A 106 -2.75 10.57 19.45
N ALA A 107 -2.08 10.86 20.57
CA ALA A 107 -1.29 9.88 21.31
C ALA A 107 -2.10 8.69 21.87
N ARG A 108 -3.44 8.77 21.87
CA ARG A 108 -4.39 7.74 22.31
C ARG A 108 -5.13 7.12 21.13
N TRP A 109 -4.63 7.33 19.90
CA TRP A 109 -5.21 6.81 18.66
C TRP A 109 -6.63 7.30 18.37
N ARG A 110 -7.03 8.44 18.94
CA ARG A 110 -8.31 9.07 18.59
C ARG A 110 -8.17 9.78 17.25
N ILE A 111 -9.11 9.50 16.36
CA ILE A 111 -9.19 10.07 15.02
C ILE A 111 -9.80 11.48 15.09
N ALA A 112 -9.11 12.44 14.49
CA ALA A 112 -9.61 13.79 14.22
C ALA A 112 -9.58 14.09 12.72
N ASP A 113 -10.55 14.88 12.27
CA ASP A 113 -10.72 15.33 10.88
C ASP A 113 -10.63 14.22 9.81
N PRO A 114 -11.37 13.10 9.96
CA PRO A 114 -11.34 12.05 8.96
C PRO A 114 -11.86 12.56 7.62
N ARG A 115 -11.14 12.21 6.56
CA ARG A 115 -11.51 12.41 5.17
C ARG A 115 -11.27 11.11 4.43
N PHE A 116 -12.19 10.77 3.55
CA PHE A 116 -12.12 9.60 2.71
C PHE A 116 -12.67 9.99 1.34
N GLY A 117 -11.98 9.58 0.28
CA GLY A 117 -12.30 9.99 -1.07
C GLY A 117 -11.34 9.36 -2.06
N GLU A 118 -11.24 9.93 -3.25
CA GLU A 118 -10.47 9.34 -4.34
C GLU A 118 -9.23 10.17 -4.67
N LEU A 119 -8.22 9.52 -5.23
CA LEU A 119 -7.18 10.22 -5.96
C LEU A 119 -7.83 10.95 -7.16
N PRO A 120 -7.57 12.26 -7.31
CA PRO A 120 -8.28 13.10 -8.27
C PRO A 120 -8.07 12.69 -9.73
N ALA A 121 -6.96 12.00 -10.02
CA ALA A 121 -6.66 11.41 -11.33
C ALA A 121 -5.72 10.22 -11.15
N GLY A 122 -5.48 9.48 -12.21
CA GLY A 122 -4.62 8.30 -12.26
C GLY A 122 -4.60 7.73 -13.67
N PRO A 123 -3.96 6.57 -13.89
CA PRO A 123 -3.94 5.91 -15.18
C PRO A 123 -5.35 5.64 -15.73
N ARG A 124 -5.47 5.63 -17.06
CA ARG A 124 -6.69 5.24 -17.78
C ARG A 124 -7.95 6.00 -17.29
N THR A 125 -9.14 5.41 -17.39
CA THR A 125 -10.39 6.10 -17.01
C THR A 125 -10.66 6.00 -15.51
N GLY A 126 -10.06 5.03 -14.82
CA GLY A 126 -10.33 4.74 -13.42
C GLY A 126 -11.61 3.95 -13.20
N TRP A 127 -12.13 3.29 -14.25
CA TRP A 127 -13.33 2.47 -14.19
C TRP A 127 -13.08 1.17 -13.41
N GLU A 128 -11.93 0.57 -13.67
CA GLU A 128 -11.53 -0.73 -13.15
C GLU A 128 -10.52 -0.57 -12.01
N LYS A 129 -10.42 -1.57 -11.11
CA LYS A 129 -9.42 -1.55 -10.03
C LYS A 129 -8.00 -1.38 -10.57
N ARG A 130 -7.63 -2.16 -11.60
CA ARG A 130 -6.30 -2.13 -12.25
C ARG A 130 -5.93 -0.79 -12.92
N ASP A 131 -6.88 0.12 -13.10
CA ASP A 131 -6.58 1.50 -13.54
C ASP A 131 -5.99 2.32 -12.39
N ARG A 132 -6.25 1.88 -11.15
CA ARG A 132 -5.99 2.61 -9.91
C ARG A 132 -5.14 1.85 -8.89
N ASP A 133 -4.56 0.69 -9.25
CA ASP A 133 -3.53 -0.06 -8.47
C ASP A 133 -2.41 0.88 -8.05
N ALA A 134 -2.52 1.45 -6.86
CA ALA A 134 -1.61 2.42 -6.29
C ALA A 134 -0.88 1.76 -5.11
N GLU A 135 0.39 1.44 -5.31
CA GLU A 135 1.13 0.58 -4.38
C GLU A 135 2.14 1.34 -3.52
N SER A 136 2.60 2.51 -3.98
CA SER A 136 3.62 3.27 -3.27
C SER A 136 3.32 4.76 -3.15
N LEU A 137 3.86 5.39 -2.11
CA LEU A 137 3.58 6.77 -1.76
C LEU A 137 4.82 7.50 -1.24
N ALA A 138 5.24 8.55 -1.95
CA ALA A 138 6.19 9.52 -1.42
C ALA A 138 5.52 10.87 -1.21
N ARG A 139 5.97 11.62 -0.20
CA ARG A 139 5.43 12.96 0.09
C ARG A 139 6.53 13.95 0.39
N ASP A 140 6.40 15.14 -0.17
CA ASP A 140 7.18 16.30 0.22
C ASP A 140 6.35 17.17 1.18
N PRO A 141 6.70 17.21 2.48
CA PRO A 141 5.96 18.00 3.45
C PRO A 141 6.08 19.51 3.24
N ALA A 142 7.16 19.99 2.58
CA ALA A 142 7.40 21.41 2.38
C ALA A 142 6.50 21.99 1.28
N THR A 143 6.31 21.23 0.19
CA THR A 143 5.50 21.67 -0.96
C THR A 143 4.08 21.11 -0.92
N GLY A 144 3.83 20.07 -0.12
CA GLY A 144 2.57 19.34 -0.12
C GLY A 144 2.40 18.40 -1.32
N ARG A 145 3.43 18.27 -2.17
CA ARG A 145 3.43 17.33 -3.29
C ARG A 145 3.44 15.89 -2.80
N VAL A 146 2.75 15.06 -3.55
CA VAL A 146 2.62 13.62 -3.31
C VAL A 146 2.91 12.89 -4.61
N TRP A 147 3.72 11.84 -4.54
CA TRP A 147 3.98 10.94 -5.65
C TRP A 147 3.39 9.58 -5.33
N VAL A 148 2.67 9.01 -6.29
CA VAL A 148 2.04 7.69 -6.18
C VAL A 148 2.55 6.82 -7.32
N GLY A 149 3.07 5.64 -6.99
CA GLY A 149 3.40 4.61 -7.98
C GLY A 149 2.17 3.77 -8.32
N PHE A 150 1.89 3.61 -9.61
CA PHE A 150 0.83 2.74 -10.09
C PHE A 150 1.39 1.48 -10.75
N GLU A 151 1.12 0.32 -10.16
CA GLU A 151 1.68 -0.99 -10.51
C GLU A 151 1.31 -1.41 -11.93
N SER A 152 0.01 -1.58 -12.16
CA SER A 152 -0.55 -2.03 -13.44
C SER A 152 -0.14 -1.17 -14.65
N ALA A 153 0.18 0.11 -14.43
CA ALA A 153 0.55 1.05 -15.49
C ALA A 153 2.06 1.31 -15.60
N ASN A 154 2.87 0.87 -14.62
CA ASN A 154 4.27 1.28 -14.46
C ASN A 154 4.47 2.80 -14.58
N GLN A 155 3.64 3.55 -13.85
CA GLN A 155 3.62 5.01 -13.87
C GLN A 155 3.87 5.59 -12.48
N ILE A 156 4.46 6.78 -12.43
CA ILE A 156 4.53 7.59 -11.21
C ILE A 156 3.74 8.86 -11.47
N TRP A 157 2.73 9.10 -10.63
CA TRP A 157 1.89 10.29 -10.69
C TRP A 157 2.25 11.25 -9.57
N ARG A 158 2.36 12.54 -9.87
CA ARG A 158 2.59 13.62 -8.93
C ARG A 158 1.33 14.47 -8.79
N TYR A 159 0.86 14.62 -7.57
CA TYR A 159 -0.26 15.46 -7.17
C TYR A 159 0.24 16.58 -6.28
N GLY A 160 -0.20 17.82 -6.52
CA GLY A 160 0.17 18.94 -5.67
C GLY A 160 -0.57 20.23 -6.00
N PRO A 161 -0.25 21.31 -5.28
CA PRO A 161 -0.81 22.64 -5.54
C PRO A 161 -0.52 23.16 -6.95
N ASP A 162 0.55 22.65 -7.59
CA ASP A 162 0.96 22.94 -8.95
C ASP A 162 0.26 22.10 -10.02
N GLY A 163 -0.72 21.28 -9.62
CA GLY A 163 -1.52 20.44 -10.50
C GLY A 163 -1.14 18.96 -10.44
N ILE A 164 -1.55 18.23 -11.47
CA ILE A 164 -1.33 16.79 -11.59
C ILE A 164 -0.47 16.55 -12.83
N ALA A 165 0.59 15.77 -12.68
CA ALA A 165 1.47 15.32 -13.76
C ALA A 165 1.85 13.87 -13.54
N PHE A 166 2.32 13.18 -14.58
CA PHE A 166 2.81 11.82 -14.43
C PHE A 166 3.95 11.54 -15.40
N ALA A 167 4.70 10.49 -15.11
CA ALA A 167 5.66 9.90 -16.02
C ALA A 167 5.52 8.38 -16.06
N ALA A 168 5.87 7.80 -17.20
CA ALA A 168 6.10 6.37 -17.36
C ALA A 168 7.59 6.16 -17.67
N PRO A 169 8.47 6.09 -16.65
CA PRO A 169 9.90 5.94 -16.87
C PRO A 169 10.22 4.75 -17.78
N ALA A 170 11.03 4.97 -18.82
CA ALA A 170 11.35 3.91 -19.78
C ALA A 170 12.01 2.68 -19.12
N ALA A 171 12.74 2.89 -18.01
CA ALA A 171 13.36 1.85 -17.22
C ALA A 171 12.36 0.91 -16.51
N MET A 172 11.11 1.33 -16.34
CA MET A 172 10.03 0.54 -15.73
C MET A 172 9.19 -0.22 -16.75
N ARG A 173 9.40 -0.01 -18.06
CA ARG A 173 8.56 -0.60 -19.12
C ARG A 173 8.52 -2.13 -19.10
N ALA A 174 9.62 -2.76 -18.69
CA ALA A 174 9.77 -4.21 -18.62
C ALA A 174 9.37 -4.80 -17.25
N TRP A 175 8.95 -3.96 -16.30
CA TRP A 175 8.42 -4.44 -15.04
C TRP A 175 7.08 -5.12 -15.31
N ARG A 176 6.84 -6.24 -14.65
CA ARG A 176 5.59 -6.97 -14.85
C ARG A 176 4.43 -6.07 -14.39
N SER A 177 3.28 -6.23 -15.03
CA SER A 177 2.07 -5.48 -14.66
C SER A 177 1.58 -5.80 -13.24
N ASN A 178 2.08 -6.89 -12.64
CA ASN A 178 1.80 -7.33 -11.28
C ASN A 178 3.10 -7.31 -10.42
N GLY A 179 3.82 -6.20 -10.47
CA GLY A 179 4.94 -5.97 -9.56
C GLY A 179 5.77 -4.75 -9.97
N GLY A 180 5.07 -3.67 -10.30
CA GLY A 180 5.53 -2.37 -10.78
C GLY A 180 6.24 -1.55 -9.68
N PRO A 181 6.04 -0.22 -9.55
CA PRO A 181 6.68 0.61 -8.51
C PRO A 181 6.03 0.41 -7.14
N GLU A 182 6.38 -0.70 -6.52
CA GLU A 182 5.80 -1.22 -5.28
C GLU A 182 6.35 -0.46 -4.08
N SER A 183 7.60 0.00 -4.18
CA SER A 183 8.19 0.88 -3.18
C SER A 183 8.64 2.18 -3.82
N LEU A 184 8.39 3.31 -3.18
CA LEU A 184 8.82 4.63 -3.63
C LEU A 184 9.09 5.56 -2.44
N ALA A 185 10.34 5.96 -2.26
CA ALA A 185 10.68 7.02 -1.30
C ALA A 185 11.32 8.23 -1.98
N ARG A 186 10.93 9.40 -1.48
CA ARG A 186 11.67 10.64 -1.64
C ARG A 186 12.63 10.79 -0.47
N LEU A 187 13.93 10.87 -0.76
CA LEU A 187 14.96 11.10 0.24
C LEU A 187 15.05 12.58 0.61
N ARG A 188 15.63 12.88 1.77
CA ARG A 188 15.85 14.24 2.30
C ARG A 188 16.76 15.07 1.41
N ASP A 189 17.72 14.45 0.74
CA ASP A 189 18.60 15.09 -0.23
C ASP A 189 17.92 15.36 -1.59
N GLY A 190 16.65 14.97 -1.75
CA GLY A 190 15.85 15.20 -2.94
C GLY A 190 15.90 14.07 -3.96
N ARG A 191 16.76 13.06 -3.78
CA ARG A 191 16.74 11.86 -4.61
C ARG A 191 15.43 11.08 -4.41
N PHE A 192 15.10 10.25 -5.40
CA PHE A 192 14.04 9.26 -5.28
C PHE A 192 14.61 7.86 -5.46
N VAL A 193 14.07 6.91 -4.72
CA VAL A 193 14.41 5.48 -4.83
C VAL A 193 13.11 4.71 -5.05
N ALA A 194 13.10 3.82 -6.04
CA ALA A 194 12.00 2.88 -6.24
C ALA A 194 12.50 1.45 -6.35
N LEU A 195 11.67 0.51 -5.89
CA LEU A 195 11.87 -0.93 -6.04
C LEU A 195 10.68 -1.55 -6.77
N SER A 196 10.96 -2.56 -7.59
CA SER A 196 9.92 -3.42 -8.15
C SER A 196 9.61 -4.62 -7.23
N GLU A 197 8.38 -5.13 -7.22
CA GLU A 197 8.08 -6.44 -6.61
C GLU A 197 8.42 -7.57 -7.59
N SER A 198 8.46 -7.29 -8.89
CA SER A 198 8.69 -8.34 -9.89
C SER A 198 10.16 -8.74 -10.04
N ARG A 199 10.40 -10.05 -10.15
CA ARG A 199 11.68 -10.63 -10.59
C ARG A 199 11.85 -10.34 -12.09
N PRO A 200 12.97 -9.75 -12.53
CA PRO A 200 13.41 -9.92 -13.91
C PRO A 200 13.54 -11.42 -14.17
N TYR A 201 13.05 -11.92 -15.31
CA TYR A 201 13.04 -13.35 -15.65
C TYR A 201 14.40 -14.02 -15.31
N GLY A 202 14.38 -14.97 -14.37
CA GLY A 202 15.54 -15.77 -13.95
C GLY A 202 16.39 -15.23 -12.78
N ALA A 203 16.10 -14.05 -12.22
CA ALA A 203 16.91 -13.46 -11.15
C ALA A 203 16.24 -13.56 -9.75
N ALA A 204 17.05 -13.79 -8.72
CA ALA A 204 16.64 -13.70 -7.31
C ALA A 204 16.41 -12.26 -6.83
N ALA A 205 16.81 -11.27 -7.64
CA ALA A 205 16.77 -9.86 -7.31
C ALA A 205 15.56 -9.14 -7.93
N ARG A 206 15.25 -7.97 -7.39
CA ARG A 206 14.27 -7.00 -7.90
C ARG A 206 14.97 -5.80 -8.51
N ALA A 207 14.29 -5.10 -9.42
CA ALA A 207 14.84 -3.90 -10.02
C ALA A 207 14.79 -2.76 -9.00
N GLY A 208 15.90 -2.04 -8.86
CA GLY A 208 15.97 -0.80 -8.09
C GLY A 208 16.37 0.36 -8.98
N LEU A 209 15.73 1.52 -8.82
CA LEU A 209 16.01 2.73 -9.57
C LEU A 209 16.27 3.89 -8.62
N VAL A 210 17.22 4.75 -8.98
CA VAL A 210 17.51 5.99 -8.26
C VAL A 210 17.43 7.17 -9.22
N TRP A 211 16.67 8.21 -8.87
CA TRP A 211 16.64 9.49 -9.58
C TRP A 211 17.37 10.57 -8.78
N ARG A 212 17.96 11.54 -9.47
CA ARG A 212 18.61 12.70 -8.82
C ARG A 212 17.61 13.67 -8.20
N GLY A 213 16.35 13.59 -8.60
CA GLY A 213 15.28 14.49 -8.25
C GLY A 213 13.93 13.88 -8.58
N ASP A 214 12.93 14.73 -8.80
CA ASP A 214 11.56 14.32 -9.10
C ASP A 214 11.46 13.46 -10.38
N PRO A 215 11.03 12.18 -10.27
CA PRO A 215 10.95 11.26 -11.41
C PRO A 215 9.84 11.61 -12.41
N VAL A 216 8.93 12.53 -12.06
CA VAL A 216 7.93 13.06 -12.99
C VAL A 216 8.50 14.23 -13.80
N ALA A 217 9.45 14.98 -13.23
CA ALA A 217 10.11 16.09 -13.93
C ALA A 217 11.27 15.63 -14.83
N ASP A 218 12.11 14.71 -14.35
CA ASP A 218 13.13 14.01 -15.16
C ASP A 218 12.97 12.50 -14.97
N PRO A 219 12.26 11.81 -15.89
CA PRO A 219 11.94 10.40 -15.73
C PRO A 219 13.12 9.47 -15.94
N ARG A 220 14.29 9.97 -16.35
CA ARG A 220 15.48 9.15 -16.55
C ARG A 220 16.15 8.90 -15.18
N PRO A 221 16.25 7.64 -14.73
CA PRO A 221 16.97 7.33 -13.50
C PRO A 221 18.45 7.69 -13.67
N ALA A 222 19.06 8.16 -12.59
CA ALA A 222 20.49 8.39 -12.50
C ALA A 222 21.26 7.08 -12.67
N PHE A 223 20.76 6.01 -12.06
CA PHE A 223 21.27 4.65 -12.21
C PHE A 223 20.24 3.62 -11.75
N ALA A 224 20.50 2.36 -12.09
CA ALA A 224 19.76 1.21 -11.60
C ALA A 224 20.66 0.35 -10.69
N PHE A 225 20.05 -0.40 -9.78
CA PHE A 225 20.67 -1.40 -8.92
C PHE A 225 19.75 -2.64 -8.83
N ARG A 226 20.20 -3.68 -8.11
CA ARG A 226 19.45 -4.91 -7.88
C ARG A 226 19.18 -5.07 -6.40
N TYR A 227 17.92 -5.08 -5.97
CA TYR A 227 17.58 -5.38 -4.58
C TYR A 227 17.43 -6.89 -4.38
N VAL A 228 18.04 -7.45 -3.34
CA VAL A 228 18.02 -8.88 -3.05
C VAL A 228 17.29 -9.11 -1.73
N PRO A 229 15.98 -9.41 -1.76
CA PRO A 229 15.23 -9.78 -0.56
C PRO A 229 15.64 -11.17 -0.05
N ALA A 230 15.17 -11.56 1.13
CA ALA A 230 15.33 -12.97 1.54
C ALA A 230 14.56 -13.91 0.60
N PRO A 231 14.95 -15.20 0.53
CA PRO A 231 14.21 -16.20 -0.22
C PRO A 231 12.73 -16.25 0.19
N GLY A 232 11.83 -16.14 -0.78
CA GLY A 232 10.37 -16.14 -0.56
C GLY A 232 9.78 -14.79 -0.17
N TYR A 233 10.60 -13.74 -0.06
CA TYR A 233 10.17 -12.39 0.25
C TYR A 233 10.28 -11.47 -0.96
N ASP A 234 9.48 -10.42 -0.88
CA ASP A 234 9.31 -9.39 -1.90
C ASP A 234 9.20 -8.02 -1.21
N PRO A 235 9.81 -6.95 -1.76
CA PRO A 235 9.67 -5.61 -1.21
C PRO A 235 8.23 -5.12 -1.40
N ALA A 236 7.62 -4.65 -0.32
CA ALA A 236 6.28 -4.08 -0.34
C ALA A 236 6.33 -2.54 -0.26
N ASP A 237 7.22 -1.95 0.53
CA ASP A 237 7.45 -0.49 0.55
C ASP A 237 8.83 -0.15 1.12
N LEU A 238 9.27 1.10 0.98
CA LEU A 238 10.54 1.59 1.52
C LEU A 238 10.43 3.02 2.04
N THR A 239 11.17 3.32 3.11
CA THR A 239 11.21 4.67 3.70
C THR A 239 12.62 5.05 4.12
N GLU A 240 12.90 6.36 4.15
CA GLU A 240 14.15 6.88 4.72
C GLU A 240 13.96 7.15 6.22
N LEU A 241 14.86 6.59 7.03
CA LEU A 241 14.92 6.84 8.46
C LEU A 241 15.46 8.24 8.75
N PRO A 242 15.17 8.81 9.93
CA PRO A 242 15.63 10.15 10.28
C PRO A 242 17.15 10.37 10.28
N ASP A 243 17.94 9.31 10.28
CA ASP A 243 19.41 9.33 10.20
C ASP A 243 19.96 9.09 8.78
N GLY A 244 19.08 8.96 7.77
CA GLY A 244 19.46 8.76 6.37
C GLY A 244 19.57 7.30 5.93
N ARG A 245 19.49 6.34 6.85
CA ARG A 245 19.42 4.92 6.49
C ARG A 245 18.09 4.62 5.80
N LEU A 246 18.06 3.62 4.92
CA LEU A 246 16.82 3.17 4.29
C LEU A 246 16.26 1.96 5.02
N LEU A 247 14.94 1.88 5.12
CA LEU A 247 14.25 0.74 5.68
C LEU A 247 13.26 0.21 4.66
N VAL A 248 13.45 -1.04 4.25
CA VAL A 248 12.54 -1.75 3.35
C VAL A 248 11.62 -2.64 4.17
N LEU A 249 10.33 -2.55 3.89
CA LEU A 249 9.33 -3.51 4.33
C LEU A 249 9.28 -4.61 3.27
N GLU A 250 9.54 -5.84 3.68
CA GLU A 250 9.35 -7.02 2.84
C GLU A 250 8.18 -7.84 3.34
N ARG A 251 7.46 -8.49 2.42
CA ARG A 251 6.35 -9.39 2.73
C ARG A 251 6.56 -10.78 2.12
N ALA A 252 5.92 -11.78 2.71
CA ALA A 252 5.80 -13.13 2.19
C ALA A 252 4.46 -13.75 2.61
N LEU A 253 3.86 -14.52 1.71
CA LEU A 253 2.66 -15.33 1.98
C LEU A 253 3.03 -16.82 2.03
N PHE A 254 2.91 -17.43 3.21
CA PHE A 254 3.12 -18.87 3.41
C PHE A 254 1.78 -19.60 3.52
N LEU A 255 1.69 -20.79 2.94
CA LEU A 255 0.47 -21.60 3.05
C LEU A 255 0.32 -22.24 4.45
N PRO A 256 -0.91 -22.36 4.98
CA PRO A 256 -2.16 -21.75 4.50
C PRO A 256 -2.35 -20.33 5.07
N PHE A 257 -2.28 -19.29 4.22
CA PHE A 257 -2.59 -17.89 4.53
C PHE A 257 -1.88 -17.27 5.75
N ARG A 258 -0.58 -17.50 5.90
CA ARG A 258 0.26 -16.88 6.92
C ARG A 258 1.17 -15.82 6.32
N TRP A 259 0.89 -14.57 6.61
CA TRP A 259 1.76 -13.46 6.27
C TRP A 259 2.96 -13.39 7.21
N SER A 260 4.13 -13.07 6.66
CA SER A 260 5.32 -12.71 7.41
C SER A 260 5.91 -11.45 6.81
N ASN A 261 6.24 -10.48 7.65
CA ASN A 261 6.79 -9.21 7.23
C ASN A 261 8.16 -8.99 7.88
N ARG A 262 9.14 -8.54 7.09
CA ARG A 262 10.50 -8.24 7.57
C ARG A 262 10.75 -6.76 7.40
N LEU A 263 11.43 -6.18 8.40
CA LEU A 263 11.96 -4.82 8.29
C LEU A 263 13.47 -4.94 8.08
N VAL A 264 13.94 -4.45 6.93
CA VAL A 264 15.29 -4.66 6.44
C VAL A 264 16.01 -3.32 6.27
N LEU A 265 17.03 -3.10 7.07
CA LEU A 265 17.82 -1.87 7.11
C LEU A 265 18.92 -1.91 6.04
N ILE A 266 19.00 -0.87 5.24
CA ILE A 266 19.97 -0.71 4.15
C ILE A 266 20.78 0.57 4.37
N ASP A 267 22.08 0.46 4.18
CA ASP A 267 22.98 1.60 4.11
C ASP A 267 22.80 2.31 2.75
N PRO A 268 22.49 3.62 2.71
CA PRO A 268 22.33 4.36 1.46
C PRO A 268 23.57 4.32 0.56
N ASP A 269 24.77 4.14 1.12
CA ASP A 269 26.02 4.05 0.35
C ASP A 269 26.15 2.73 -0.42
N ALA A 270 25.31 1.74 -0.10
CA ALA A 270 25.20 0.51 -0.87
C ALA A 270 24.48 0.73 -2.22
N LEU A 271 23.69 1.80 -2.35
CA LEU A 271 22.99 2.14 -3.59
C LEU A 271 23.97 2.71 -4.62
N ARG A 272 24.56 1.83 -5.42
CA ARG A 272 25.52 2.17 -6.49
C ARG A 272 25.07 1.60 -7.83
N PRO A 273 25.51 2.19 -8.96
CA PRO A 273 25.19 1.66 -10.28
C PRO A 273 25.51 0.16 -10.41
N GLY A 274 24.49 -0.64 -10.72
CA GLY A 274 24.60 -2.08 -10.93
C GLY A 274 24.86 -2.93 -9.67
N ALA A 275 24.89 -2.35 -8.48
CA ALA A 275 25.13 -3.09 -7.24
C ALA A 275 24.00 -4.08 -6.94
N ALA A 276 24.35 -5.22 -6.32
CA ALA A 276 23.38 -6.08 -5.66
C ALA A 276 23.31 -5.68 -4.18
N VAL A 277 22.13 -5.28 -3.72
CA VAL A 277 21.90 -4.67 -2.41
C VAL A 277 20.99 -5.57 -1.60
N SER A 278 21.48 -6.01 -0.46
CA SER A 278 20.69 -6.65 0.60
C SER A 278 20.92 -5.87 1.90
N GLY A 279 19.99 -5.98 2.85
CA GLY A 279 20.11 -5.29 4.13
C GLY A 279 20.18 -6.24 5.33
N ARG A 280 20.23 -5.63 6.52
CA ARG A 280 20.16 -6.32 7.80
C ARG A 280 18.73 -6.31 8.30
N GLU A 281 18.17 -7.50 8.54
CA GLU A 281 16.88 -7.61 9.21
C GLU A 281 16.95 -7.06 10.63
N ILE A 282 16.01 -6.18 10.98
CA ILE A 282 15.92 -5.56 12.31
C ILE A 282 14.71 -6.07 13.11
N ALA A 283 13.67 -6.55 12.44
CA ALA A 283 12.48 -7.11 13.04
C ALA A 283 11.69 -7.95 12.03
N ARG A 284 10.85 -8.84 12.57
CA ARG A 284 9.97 -9.72 11.82
C ARG A 284 8.61 -9.81 12.50
N LEU A 285 7.54 -9.51 11.76
CA LEU A 285 6.16 -9.62 12.20
C LEU A 285 5.53 -10.85 11.55
N GLU A 286 5.35 -11.89 12.35
CA GLU A 286 4.73 -13.16 11.99
C GLU A 286 4.11 -13.79 13.24
N ALA A 287 3.31 -14.84 13.06
CA ALA A 287 2.71 -15.58 14.17
C ALA A 287 3.77 -15.95 15.24
N PRO A 288 3.49 -15.74 16.54
CA PRO A 288 2.20 -15.41 17.14
C PRO A 288 1.88 -13.90 17.24
N LEU A 289 2.75 -13.03 16.75
CA LEU A 289 2.50 -11.59 16.77
C LEU A 289 1.34 -11.23 15.84
N VAL A 290 0.75 -10.05 16.02
CA VAL A 290 -0.12 -9.45 15.01
C VAL A 290 0.63 -9.40 13.68
N HIS A 291 0.06 -10.03 12.66
CA HIS A 291 0.61 -10.14 11.33
C HIS A 291 -0.54 -10.15 10.35
N ASP A 292 -0.33 -9.47 9.23
CA ASP A 292 -1.23 -9.44 8.08
C ASP A 292 -0.38 -9.04 6.86
N ASN A 293 -1.01 -8.74 5.73
CA ASN A 293 -0.35 -8.20 4.54
C ASN A 293 0.11 -6.75 4.79
N PHE A 294 1.18 -6.54 5.56
CA PHE A 294 1.73 -5.20 5.75
C PHE A 294 2.42 -4.75 4.47
N GLU A 295 1.88 -3.69 3.87
CA GLU A 295 2.35 -3.20 2.57
C GLU A 295 2.94 -1.81 2.65
N GLY A 296 2.47 -0.94 3.54
CA GLY A 296 3.00 0.42 3.65
C GLY A 296 3.89 0.65 4.87
N ILE A 297 4.98 1.41 4.69
CA ILE A 297 5.86 1.86 5.79
C ILE A 297 6.21 3.34 5.69
N ALA A 298 6.18 4.03 6.84
CA ALA A 298 6.72 5.39 6.92
C ALA A 298 7.48 5.62 8.23
N ALA A 299 8.49 6.49 8.18
CA ALA A 299 9.28 6.85 9.34
C ALA A 299 9.18 8.36 9.64
N LEU A 300 9.06 8.71 10.92
CA LEU A 300 9.24 10.09 11.37
C LEU A 300 9.93 10.17 12.74
N ARG A 301 10.35 11.37 13.11
CA ARG A 301 10.90 11.67 14.43
C ARG A 301 9.77 12.15 15.34
N GLU A 302 9.51 11.43 16.42
CA GLU A 302 8.50 11.80 17.43
C GLU A 302 9.14 11.76 18.81
N ASP A 303 8.99 12.85 19.58
CA ASP A 303 9.53 12.97 20.94
C ASP A 303 11.00 12.53 21.07
N GLY A 304 11.82 12.89 20.06
CA GLY A 304 13.23 12.54 20.00
C GLY A 304 13.56 11.12 19.50
N ALA A 305 12.57 10.24 19.33
CA ALA A 305 12.76 8.87 18.86
C ALA A 305 12.41 8.68 17.37
N THR A 306 13.13 7.79 16.69
CA THR A 306 12.73 7.31 15.36
C THR A 306 11.51 6.38 15.54
N VAL A 307 10.41 6.75 14.90
CA VAL A 307 9.14 6.02 14.95
C VAL A 307 8.77 5.55 13.56
N LEU A 308 8.44 4.26 13.47
CA LEU A 308 7.95 3.59 12.28
C LEU A 308 6.44 3.42 12.36
N TRP A 309 5.77 3.67 11.25
CA TRP A 309 4.35 3.44 11.05
C TRP A 309 4.18 2.39 9.95
N LEU A 310 3.39 1.36 10.23
CA LEU A 310 3.09 0.29 9.27
C LEU A 310 1.58 0.24 9.05
N VAL A 311 1.15 0.06 7.81
CA VAL A 311 -0.25 -0.21 7.44
C VAL A 311 -0.36 -1.56 6.76
N SER A 312 -1.41 -2.32 7.09
CA SER A 312 -1.75 -3.54 6.36
C SER A 312 -2.92 -3.34 5.42
N ASP A 313 -2.83 -4.09 4.33
CA ASP A 313 -3.84 -4.27 3.32
C ASP A 313 -4.73 -5.47 3.72
N ASP A 314 -6.05 -5.26 3.71
CA ASP A 314 -7.02 -6.30 4.00
C ASP A 314 -7.47 -7.09 2.75
N ASN A 315 -7.01 -6.74 1.55
CA ASN A 315 -7.41 -7.31 0.26
C ASN A 315 -8.93 -7.43 0.07
N TRP A 316 -9.74 -6.68 0.83
CA TRP A 316 -11.19 -6.90 0.95
C TRP A 316 -11.60 -8.29 1.44
N LEU A 317 -10.68 -9.05 2.04
CA LEU A 317 -10.91 -10.39 2.55
C LEU A 317 -11.35 -10.33 4.03
N PRO A 318 -12.45 -11.01 4.40
CA PRO A 318 -12.95 -10.98 5.79
C PRO A 318 -11.98 -11.49 6.86
N ILE A 319 -10.92 -12.20 6.47
CA ILE A 319 -9.90 -12.74 7.38
C ILE A 319 -8.77 -11.75 7.67
N GLN A 320 -8.63 -10.70 6.86
CA GLN A 320 -7.59 -9.69 7.01
C GLN A 320 -8.16 -8.41 7.59
N THR A 321 -7.29 -7.59 8.15
CA THR A 321 -7.65 -6.36 8.85
C THR A 321 -6.74 -5.23 8.40
N THR A 322 -7.30 -4.04 8.14
CA THR A 322 -6.50 -2.82 7.99
C THR A 322 -5.94 -2.43 9.36
N TYR A 323 -4.71 -2.86 9.67
CA TYR A 323 -3.98 -2.43 10.86
C TYR A 323 -3.18 -1.17 10.57
N LEU A 324 -3.06 -0.31 11.57
CA LEU A 324 -2.09 0.78 11.61
C LEU A 324 -1.27 0.63 12.89
N LEU A 325 -0.01 0.26 12.75
CA LEU A 325 0.90 -0.04 13.86
C LEU A 325 1.99 1.01 13.99
N LYS A 326 2.46 1.23 15.22
CA LYS A 326 3.51 2.18 15.54
C LYS A 326 4.61 1.53 16.38
N PHE A 327 5.85 1.70 15.96
CA PHE A 327 7.02 1.16 16.65
C PHE A 327 8.08 2.24 16.85
N ARG A 328 8.72 2.26 18.02
CA ARG A 328 9.98 2.94 18.22
C ARG A 328 11.10 2.03 17.71
N PHE A 329 12.02 2.60 16.93
CA PHE A 329 13.25 1.94 16.55
C PHE A 329 14.37 2.31 17.52
N ASP A 330 15.03 1.30 18.11
CA ASP A 330 16.05 1.46 19.15
C ASP A 330 17.51 1.36 18.62
N GLY A 331 17.74 1.37 17.30
CA GLY A 331 19.07 1.09 16.70
C GLY A 331 19.55 2.03 15.62
#